data_AF-A0A8S2X435-F1
#
_entry.id   AF-A0A8S2X435-F1
#
_cell.length_a   1.000
_cell.length_b   1.000
_cell.length_c   1.000
_cell.angle_alpha   90.00
_cell.angle_beta   90.00
_cell.angle_gamma   90.00
#
_symmetry.space_group_name_H-M   'P 1'
#
loop_
_entity.id
_entity.type
_entity.pdbx_description
1 polymer ?
#
loop_
_entity_poly.entity_id
_entity_poly.type
_entity_poly.pdbx_seq_one_letter_code
_entity_poly.pdbx_strand_id
1 'polypeptide(L)'
;MNFVRSTAVMSMIGYIMGLGDRHCENILIDTCTGETVHVDFNCLFNKGLTFEIPEKVPFRLTHNIVDGMGTLGVEGVFRKTCEIILHLIRDERELLVSVLKTFIYDPLVEWKSATREEVANMKKQQIEGGEVVNMKAQTHVRNILERVRGYCTDELTGKRVVLPLSVEGQVDHLIQQATSNELLCQMFIGWAAYL
;
A
#
# COMPACT_ATOMS: atom_id res chain seq x y z
N MET A 1 -7.42 20.94 -9.12
CA MET A 1 -7.40 20.29 -7.79
C MET A 1 -7.67 18.79 -7.84
N ASN A 2 -8.28 18.26 -8.90
CA ASN A 2 -8.61 16.84 -9.01
C ASN A 2 -7.37 15.95 -8.83
N PHE A 3 -6.25 16.28 -9.50
CA PHE A 3 -4.94 15.64 -9.33
C PHE A 3 -4.54 15.39 -7.88
N VAL A 4 -4.62 16.43 -7.03
CA VAL A 4 -4.18 16.35 -5.63
C VAL A 4 -5.10 15.42 -4.83
N ARG A 5 -6.41 15.51 -5.07
CA ARG A 5 -7.41 14.69 -4.38
C ARG A 5 -7.33 13.23 -4.80
N SER A 6 -7.26 12.95 -6.10
CA SER A 6 -7.15 11.59 -6.62
C SER A 6 -5.84 10.92 -6.18
N THR A 7 -4.73 11.67 -6.18
CA THR A 7 -3.45 11.18 -5.66
C THR A 7 -3.56 10.86 -4.17
N ALA A 8 -4.13 11.77 -3.35
CA ALA A 8 -4.30 11.54 -1.91
C ALA A 8 -5.16 10.31 -1.60
N VAL A 9 -6.26 10.13 -2.32
CA VAL A 9 -7.16 8.97 -2.19
C VAL A 9 -6.40 7.69 -2.51
N MET A 10 -5.73 7.63 -3.66
CA MET A 10 -5.00 6.43 -4.08
C MET A 10 -3.78 6.15 -3.21
N SER A 11 -3.10 7.16 -2.66
CA SER A 11 -2.00 6.97 -1.71
C SER A 11 -2.46 6.31 -0.42
N MET A 12 -3.59 6.75 0.15
CA MET A 12 -4.12 6.15 1.38
C MET A 12 -4.66 4.75 1.14
N ILE A 13 -5.45 4.54 0.07
CA ILE A 13 -5.97 3.22 -0.29
C ILE A 13 -4.81 2.27 -0.62
N GLY A 14 -3.84 2.72 -1.40
CA GLY A 14 -2.66 1.96 -1.78
C GLY A 14 -1.85 1.50 -0.56
N TYR A 15 -1.61 2.41 0.39
CA TYR A 15 -0.94 2.05 1.64
C TYR A 15 -1.69 0.99 2.45
N ILE A 16 -3.00 1.17 2.65
CA ILE A 16 -3.83 0.22 3.41
C ILE A 16 -3.79 -1.17 2.75
N MET A 17 -3.95 -1.21 1.43
CA MET A 17 -3.94 -2.44 0.62
C MET A 17 -2.55 -3.07 0.47
N GLY A 18 -1.48 -2.28 0.65
CA GLY A 18 -0.12 -2.70 0.33
C GLY A 18 0.14 -2.78 -1.17
N LEU A 19 -0.38 -1.82 -1.93
CA LEU A 19 -0.15 -1.69 -3.38
C LEU A 19 1.26 -1.15 -3.65
N GLY A 20 2.11 -1.99 -4.23
CA GLY A 20 3.44 -1.64 -4.71
C GLY A 20 3.50 -1.51 -6.23
N ASP A 21 4.71 -1.53 -6.79
CA ASP A 21 5.02 -1.40 -8.21
C ASP A 21 4.43 -0.12 -8.82
N ARG A 22 4.62 1.01 -8.14
CA ARG A 22 4.06 2.33 -8.53
C ARG A 22 5.09 3.17 -9.29
N HIS A 23 5.66 2.60 -10.35
CA HIS A 23 6.49 3.33 -11.31
C HIS A 23 5.64 4.25 -12.21
N CYS A 24 6.31 5.10 -13.00
CA CYS A 24 5.66 6.16 -13.78
C CYS A 24 4.59 5.64 -14.77
N GLU A 25 4.78 4.45 -15.35
CA GLU A 25 3.80 3.88 -16.30
C GLU A 25 2.53 3.34 -15.62
N ASN A 26 2.55 3.13 -14.29
CA ASN A 26 1.40 2.61 -13.54
C ASN A 26 0.53 3.72 -12.92
N ILE A 27 0.91 4.99 -13.10
CA ILE A 27 0.14 6.15 -12.66
C ILE A 27 -0.10 7.05 -13.86
N LEU A 28 -1.30 6.96 -14.41
CA LEU A 28 -1.74 7.74 -15.55
C LEU A 28 -2.39 9.03 -15.07
N ILE A 29 -2.33 10.08 -15.90
CA ILE A 29 -3.06 11.33 -15.66
C ILE A 29 -4.08 11.49 -16.79
N ASP A 30 -5.34 11.61 -16.43
CA ASP A 30 -6.39 11.96 -17.38
C ASP A 30 -6.21 13.42 -17.83
N THR A 31 -5.96 13.62 -19.12
CA THR A 31 -5.72 14.94 -19.71
C THR A 31 -6.95 15.83 -19.74
N CYS A 32 -8.15 15.27 -19.64
CA CYS A 32 -9.42 16.00 -19.65
C CYS A 32 -9.79 16.47 -18.24
N THR A 33 -9.66 15.60 -17.23
CA THR A 33 -10.11 15.88 -15.85
C THR A 33 -8.98 16.28 -14.91
N GLY A 34 -7.73 15.94 -15.24
CA GLY A 34 -6.56 16.09 -14.40
C GLY A 34 -6.51 15.09 -13.24
N GLU A 35 -7.25 13.99 -13.29
CA GLU A 35 -7.24 12.94 -12.26
C GLU A 35 -6.12 11.94 -12.46
N THR A 36 -5.61 11.39 -11.37
CA THR A 36 -4.65 10.29 -11.38
C THR A 36 -5.39 8.95 -11.42
N VAL A 37 -5.05 8.12 -12.39
CA VAL A 37 -5.61 6.78 -12.57
C VAL A 37 -4.49 5.76 -12.39
N HIS A 38 -4.63 4.90 -11.39
CA HIS A 38 -3.68 3.81 -11.17
C HIS A 38 -4.09 2.61 -12.01
N VAL A 39 -3.11 2.02 -12.70
CA VAL A 39 -3.28 0.78 -13.47
C VAL A 39 -2.37 -0.30 -12.90
N ASP A 40 -2.58 -1.54 -13.37
CA ASP A 40 -1.87 -2.75 -12.94
C ASP A 40 -1.90 -2.97 -11.40
N PHE A 41 -2.79 -3.84 -10.92
CA PHE A 41 -2.89 -4.16 -9.49
C PHE A 41 -2.26 -5.52 -9.15
N ASN A 42 -1.30 -6.00 -9.95
CA ASN A 42 -0.66 -7.29 -9.72
C ASN A 42 0.29 -7.32 -8.50
N CYS A 43 0.70 -6.15 -8.01
CA CYS A 43 1.60 -5.98 -6.86
C CYS A 43 0.83 -5.56 -5.59
N LEU A 44 -0.12 -6.38 -5.15
CA LEU A 44 -0.90 -6.13 -3.92
C LEU A 44 -0.29 -6.81 -2.68
N PHE A 45 -0.79 -6.43 -1.51
CA PHE A 45 -0.51 -7.07 -0.22
C PHE A 45 0.97 -7.14 0.17
N ASN A 46 1.71 -6.06 -0.12
CA ASN A 46 3.13 -5.89 0.17
C ASN A 46 4.07 -6.78 -0.65
N LYS A 47 3.62 -7.27 -1.80
CA LYS A 47 4.49 -8.00 -2.72
C LYS A 47 5.72 -7.18 -3.15
N GLY A 48 5.60 -5.84 -3.22
CA GLY A 48 6.72 -4.95 -3.51
C GLY A 48 7.87 -5.02 -2.49
N LEU A 49 7.59 -5.40 -1.24
CA LEU A 49 8.64 -5.62 -0.21
C LEU A 49 9.42 -6.92 -0.44
N THR A 50 8.90 -7.83 -1.26
CA THR A 50 9.52 -9.15 -1.54
C THR A 50 10.34 -9.17 -2.83
N PHE A 51 10.40 -8.04 -3.54
CA PHE A 51 11.27 -7.90 -4.71
C PHE A 51 12.75 -7.97 -4.32
N GLU A 52 13.59 -8.28 -5.31
CA GLU A 52 15.06 -8.28 -5.12
C GLU A 52 15.55 -6.93 -4.62
N ILE A 53 14.95 -5.84 -5.11
CA ILE A 53 15.09 -4.49 -4.57
C ILE A 53 13.73 -4.10 -3.96
N PRO A 54 13.59 -4.17 -2.62
CA PRO A 54 12.32 -3.90 -1.95
C PRO A 54 11.84 -2.45 -2.13
N GLU A 55 10.56 -2.29 -2.39
CA GLU A 55 9.91 -0.96 -2.40
C GLU A 55 9.59 -0.48 -0.99
N LYS A 56 10.48 0.35 -0.42
CA LYS A 56 10.37 0.77 0.99
C LYS A 56 9.46 1.97 1.24
N VAL A 57 9.13 2.75 0.22
CA VAL A 57 8.20 3.88 0.39
C VAL A 57 6.75 3.38 0.41
N PRO A 58 5.86 3.97 1.24
CA PRO A 58 4.48 3.49 1.37
C PRO A 58 3.61 3.76 0.14
N PHE A 59 3.94 4.78 -0.65
CA PHE A 59 3.33 5.13 -1.93
C PHE A 59 4.22 6.14 -2.66
N ARG A 60 3.95 6.35 -3.95
CA ARG A 60 4.70 7.31 -4.77
C ARG A 60 4.33 8.75 -4.38
N LEU A 61 5.26 9.47 -3.75
CA LEU A 61 5.14 10.90 -3.45
C LEU A 61 6.50 11.58 -3.62
N THR A 62 6.97 11.58 -4.87
CA THR A 62 8.26 12.19 -5.24
C THR A 62 8.15 13.71 -5.34
N HIS A 63 9.29 14.40 -5.44
CA HIS A 63 9.33 15.85 -5.49
C HIS A 63 8.56 16.44 -6.68
N ASN A 64 8.54 15.80 -7.86
CA ASN A 64 7.73 16.30 -8.98
C ASN A 64 6.23 16.15 -8.72
N ILE A 65 5.80 15.09 -8.03
CA ILE A 65 4.39 14.94 -7.63
C ILE A 65 4.02 16.05 -6.63
N VAL A 66 4.89 16.32 -5.66
CA VAL A 66 4.68 17.39 -4.67
C VAL A 66 4.66 18.76 -5.34
N ASP A 67 5.57 19.03 -6.28
CA ASP A 67 5.61 20.27 -7.06
C ASP A 67 4.33 20.45 -7.90
N GLY A 68 3.81 19.36 -8.47
CA GLY A 68 2.52 19.33 -9.17
C GLY A 68 1.30 19.68 -8.30
N MET A 69 1.43 19.66 -6.96
CA MET A 69 0.37 20.11 -6.04
C MET A 69 0.34 21.64 -5.86
N GLY A 70 1.38 22.34 -6.33
CA GLY A 70 1.55 23.78 -6.21
C GLY A 70 2.24 24.20 -4.91
N THR A 71 2.11 25.49 -4.56
CA THR A 71 2.92 26.14 -3.51
C THR A 71 2.74 25.58 -2.10
N LEU A 72 1.58 24.98 -1.81
CA LEU A 72 1.33 24.35 -0.50
C LEU A 72 1.87 22.92 -0.42
N GLY A 73 2.26 22.32 -1.54
CA GLY A 73 2.72 20.93 -1.60
C GLY A 73 1.79 19.96 -0.88
N VAL A 74 2.37 19.16 0.01
CA VAL A 74 1.66 18.15 0.82
C VAL A 74 0.79 18.75 1.93
N GLU A 75 1.13 19.93 2.45
CA GLU A 75 0.48 20.56 3.61
C GLU A 75 -0.88 21.19 3.30
N GLY A 76 -1.27 21.22 2.02
CA GLY A 76 -2.56 21.76 1.59
C GLY A 76 -3.66 20.70 1.48
N VAL A 77 -4.26 20.64 0.29
CA VAL A 77 -5.40 19.76 -0.01
C VAL A 77 -5.02 18.28 0.14
N PHE A 78 -3.76 17.92 -0.10
CA PHE A 78 -3.29 16.54 -0.02
C PHE A 78 -3.43 15.97 1.39
N ARG A 79 -2.76 16.56 2.39
CA ARG A 79 -2.84 16.12 3.80
C ARG A 79 -4.28 16.06 4.29
N LYS A 80 -5.07 17.11 4.04
CA LYS A 80 -6.47 17.14 4.48
C LYS A 80 -7.32 16.03 3.84
N THR A 81 -7.08 15.73 2.56
CA THR A 81 -7.77 14.64 1.87
C THR A 81 -7.32 13.28 2.43
N CYS A 82 -6.04 13.09 2.70
CA CYS A 82 -5.52 11.87 3.32
C CYS A 82 -6.16 11.60 4.69
N GLU A 83 -6.25 12.63 5.54
CA GLU A 83 -6.93 12.54 6.85
C GLU A 83 -8.38 12.10 6.70
N ILE A 84 -9.16 12.75 5.82
CA ILE A 84 -10.57 12.42 5.59
C ILE A 84 -10.73 10.97 5.12
N ILE A 85 -9.92 10.53 4.16
CA ILE A 85 -9.99 9.17 3.63
C ILE A 85 -9.61 8.14 4.69
N LEU A 86 -8.58 8.41 5.50
CA LEU A 86 -8.17 7.50 6.55
C LEU A 86 -9.20 7.43 7.70
N HIS A 87 -9.87 8.54 8.03
CA HIS A 87 -11.04 8.52 8.91
C HIS A 87 -12.14 7.61 8.35
N LEU A 88 -12.52 7.81 7.09
CA LEU A 88 -13.56 7.01 6.44
C LEU A 88 -13.21 5.51 6.43
N ILE A 89 -11.95 5.16 6.12
CA ILE A 89 -11.50 3.77 6.13
C ILE A 89 -11.55 3.16 7.55
N ARG A 90 -11.27 3.95 8.60
CA ARG A 90 -11.34 3.49 9.99
C ARG A 90 -12.78 3.27 10.45
N ASP A 91 -13.69 4.13 10.01
CA ASP A 91 -15.12 4.04 10.31
C ASP A 91 -15.76 2.85 9.59
N GLU A 92 -15.46 2.68 8.30
CA GLU A 92 -16.00 1.61 7.43
C GLU A 92 -15.10 0.35 7.37
N ARG A 93 -14.28 0.13 8.40
CA ARG A 93 -13.28 -0.95 8.42
C ARG A 93 -13.88 -2.35 8.24
N GLU A 94 -15.10 -2.57 8.73
CA GLU A 94 -15.76 -3.87 8.68
C GLU A 94 -16.18 -4.21 7.24
N LEU A 95 -16.70 -3.22 6.52
CA LEU A 95 -17.07 -3.35 5.12
C LEU A 95 -15.83 -3.59 4.24
N LEU A 96 -14.76 -2.82 4.46
CA LEU A 96 -13.49 -3.02 3.77
C LEU A 96 -12.98 -4.46 3.97
N VAL A 97 -12.92 -4.92 5.22
CA VAL A 97 -12.42 -6.27 5.55
C VAL A 97 -13.32 -7.36 4.96
N SER A 98 -14.64 -7.14 4.90
CA SER A 98 -15.57 -8.08 4.28
C SER A 98 -15.28 -8.28 2.79
N VAL A 99 -15.13 -7.18 2.04
CA VAL A 99 -14.78 -7.21 0.60
C VAL A 99 -13.38 -7.79 0.38
N LEU A 100 -12.42 -7.49 1.25
CA LEU A 100 -11.08 -8.04 1.13
C LEU A 100 -11.03 -9.53 1.42
N LYS A 101 -11.80 -10.02 2.40
CA LYS A 101 -11.87 -11.45 2.69
C LYS A 101 -12.36 -12.24 1.48
N THR A 102 -13.38 -11.77 0.76
CA THR A 102 -13.87 -12.48 -0.43
C THR A 102 -12.81 -12.57 -1.52
N PHE A 103 -12.04 -11.50 -1.74
CA PHE A 103 -10.91 -11.50 -2.68
C PHE A 103 -9.75 -12.39 -2.21
N ILE A 104 -9.42 -12.32 -0.92
CA ILE A 104 -8.25 -13.00 -0.35
C ILE A 104 -8.47 -14.51 -0.25
N TYR A 105 -9.70 -14.95 0.00
CA TYR A 105 -10.09 -16.37 0.05
C TYR A 105 -10.52 -16.93 -1.29
N ASP A 106 -10.48 -16.15 -2.38
CA ASP A 106 -10.77 -16.68 -3.70
C ASP A 106 -9.65 -17.68 -4.10
N PRO A 107 -10.00 -18.96 -4.34
CA PRO A 107 -9.03 -20.02 -4.65
C PRO A 107 -8.32 -19.81 -5.99
N LEU A 108 -8.81 -18.89 -6.84
CA LEU A 108 -8.20 -18.53 -8.12
C LEU A 108 -7.17 -17.40 -7.99
N VAL A 109 -7.05 -16.74 -6.83
CA VAL A 109 -5.99 -15.76 -6.62
C VAL A 109 -4.65 -16.48 -6.62
N GLU A 110 -3.87 -16.25 -7.67
CA GLU A 110 -2.52 -16.81 -7.80
C GLU A 110 -1.56 -16.14 -6.80
N TRP A 111 -1.49 -16.70 -5.59
CA TRP A 111 -0.44 -16.38 -4.61
C TRP A 111 0.89 -17.02 -5.06
N LYS A 112 1.45 -16.59 -6.20
CA LYS A 112 2.83 -16.96 -6.62
C LYS A 112 3.80 -16.41 -5.56
N SER A 113 4.68 -17.16 -4.90
CA SER A 113 5.13 -18.54 -5.06
C SER A 113 5.22 -19.19 -3.68
N ALA A 114 4.59 -20.36 -3.51
CA ALA A 114 5.02 -21.28 -2.48
C ALA A 114 6.46 -21.73 -2.79
N THR A 115 7.39 -21.64 -1.84
CA THR A 115 8.72 -22.24 -2.01
C THR A 115 8.58 -23.75 -2.24
N ARG A 116 9.59 -24.41 -2.85
CA ARG A 116 9.56 -25.87 -3.05
C ARG A 116 9.25 -26.66 -1.76
N GLU A 117 9.62 -26.11 -0.61
CA GLU A 117 9.31 -26.65 0.72
C GLU A 117 7.83 -26.45 1.12
N GLU A 118 7.24 -25.28 0.83
CA GLU A 118 5.82 -25.01 1.05
C GLU A 118 4.95 -25.87 0.13
N VAL A 119 5.35 -26.10 -1.13
CA VAL A 119 4.66 -27.02 -2.06
C VAL A 119 4.71 -28.46 -1.55
N ALA A 120 5.82 -28.88 -0.92
CA ALA A 120 5.93 -30.21 -0.31
C ALA A 120 5.01 -30.36 0.92
N ASN A 121 4.84 -29.30 1.72
CA ASN A 121 3.92 -29.29 2.86
C ASN A 121 2.44 -29.16 2.43
N MET A 122 2.13 -28.40 1.38
CA MET A 122 0.77 -28.30 0.82
C MET A 122 0.30 -29.65 0.24
N LYS A 123 1.22 -30.42 -0.38
CA LYS A 123 0.92 -31.79 -0.82
C LYS A 123 0.64 -32.77 0.32
N LYS A 124 1.19 -32.56 1.52
CA LYS A 124 0.85 -33.35 2.71
C LYS A 124 -0.54 -32.99 3.27
N GLN A 125 -0.91 -31.71 3.27
CA GLN A 125 -2.22 -31.24 3.76
C GLN A 125 -3.39 -31.56 2.81
N GLN A 126 -3.15 -31.65 1.50
CA GLN A 126 -4.18 -32.06 0.53
C GLN A 126 -4.68 -33.50 0.71
N ILE A 127 -3.92 -34.36 1.40
CA ILE A 127 -4.29 -35.78 1.61
C ILE A 127 -5.34 -35.93 2.74
N GLU A 128 -5.53 -34.93 3.60
CA GLU A 128 -6.41 -35.00 4.78
C GLU A 128 -7.74 -34.22 4.66
N GLY A 129 -8.14 -33.79 3.46
CA GLY A 129 -9.52 -33.31 3.21
C GLY A 129 -9.96 -32.04 3.94
N GLY A 130 -9.05 -31.32 4.59
CA GLY A 130 -9.33 -30.00 5.18
C GLY A 130 -9.32 -28.90 4.12
N GLU A 131 -10.26 -27.95 4.22
CA GLU A 131 -10.19 -26.68 3.48
C GLU A 131 -8.77 -26.12 3.60
N VAL A 132 -8.11 -25.87 2.47
CA VAL A 132 -6.78 -25.25 2.46
C VAL A 132 -6.95 -23.79 2.90
N VAL A 133 -6.96 -23.56 4.21
CA VAL A 133 -6.97 -22.23 4.78
C VAL A 133 -5.66 -21.56 4.37
N ASN A 134 -5.76 -20.63 3.43
CA ASN A 134 -4.60 -19.92 2.92
C ASN A 134 -3.99 -19.07 4.05
N MET A 135 -2.92 -19.59 4.68
CA MET A 135 -2.28 -18.98 5.84
C MET A 135 -1.62 -17.62 5.48
N LYS A 136 -1.21 -17.45 4.21
CA LYS A 136 -0.71 -16.18 3.68
C LYS A 136 -1.84 -15.15 3.61
N ALA A 137 -3.00 -15.56 3.09
CA ALA A 137 -4.23 -14.76 3.06
C ALA A 137 -4.60 -14.19 4.45
N GLN A 138 -4.61 -15.02 5.51
CA GLN A 138 -4.89 -14.55 6.87
C GLN A 138 -3.86 -13.53 7.37
N THR A 139 -2.60 -13.68 6.99
CA THR A 139 -1.54 -12.73 7.35
C THR A 139 -1.74 -11.39 6.66
N HIS A 140 -2.12 -11.38 5.39
CA HIS A 140 -2.43 -10.14 4.67
C HIS A 140 -3.63 -9.41 5.28
N VAL A 141 -4.72 -10.12 5.62
CA VAL A 141 -5.88 -9.52 6.32
C VAL A 141 -5.46 -8.87 7.63
N ARG A 142 -4.63 -9.56 8.43
CA ARG A 142 -4.12 -9.02 9.69
C ARG A 142 -3.28 -7.76 9.48
N ASN A 143 -2.37 -7.75 8.50
CA ASN A 143 -1.54 -6.59 8.19
C ASN A 143 -2.39 -5.38 7.79
N ILE A 144 -3.43 -5.59 6.97
CA ILE A 144 -4.36 -4.52 6.57
C ILE A 144 -5.10 -3.98 7.80
N LEU A 145 -5.63 -4.86 8.65
CA LEU A 145 -6.30 -4.47 9.89
C LEU A 145 -5.40 -3.66 10.83
N GLU A 146 -4.14 -4.04 10.95
CA GLU A 146 -3.15 -3.31 11.76
C GLU A 146 -2.93 -1.90 11.20
N ARG A 147 -2.78 -1.76 9.88
CA ARG A 147 -2.65 -0.44 9.23
C ARG A 147 -3.86 0.44 9.40
N VAL A 148 -5.06 -0.12 9.23
CA VAL A 148 -6.33 0.61 9.44
C VAL A 148 -6.40 1.09 10.89
N ARG A 149 -5.99 0.27 11.86
CA ARG A 149 -5.96 0.64 13.30
C ARG A 149 -4.90 1.67 13.67
N GLY A 150 -3.98 2.00 12.76
CA GLY A 150 -2.91 2.97 13.00
C GLY A 150 -1.59 2.39 13.47
N TYR A 151 -1.40 1.07 13.41
CA TYR A 151 -0.09 0.46 13.59
C TYR A 151 0.71 0.63 12.30
N CYS A 152 1.81 1.37 12.40
CA CYS A 152 2.73 1.61 11.29
C CYS A 152 4.08 0.96 11.59
N THR A 153 4.81 0.63 10.54
CA THR A 153 6.22 0.23 10.63
C THR A 153 7.04 1.38 10.11
N ASP A 154 8.08 1.76 10.85
CA ASP A 154 9.09 2.67 10.36
C ASP A 154 10.05 1.90 9.46
N GLU A 155 10.02 2.18 8.17
CA GLU A 155 10.81 1.48 7.15
C GLU A 155 12.31 1.83 7.20
N LEU A 156 12.68 2.94 7.86
CA LEU A 156 14.08 3.31 8.09
C LEU A 156 14.68 2.49 9.23
N THR A 157 13.94 2.35 10.33
CA THR A 157 14.43 1.66 11.53
C THR A 157 14.01 0.20 11.62
N GLY A 158 13.07 -0.23 10.77
CA GLY A 158 12.40 -1.53 10.84
C GLY A 158 11.55 -1.70 12.11
N LYS A 159 11.37 -0.65 12.92
CA LYS A 159 10.67 -0.73 14.19
C LYS A 159 9.18 -0.53 13.97
N ARG A 160 8.38 -1.43 14.54
CA ARG A 160 6.94 -1.25 14.62
C ARG A 160 6.60 -0.24 15.70
N VAL A 161 5.73 0.70 15.37
CA VAL A 161 5.18 1.62 16.36
C VAL A 161 4.36 0.80 17.35
N VAL A 162 4.71 0.92 18.63
CA VAL A 162 4.13 0.10 19.72
C VAL A 162 2.67 0.49 19.99
N LEU A 163 2.34 1.77 19.82
CA LEU A 163 1.00 2.32 20.05
C LEU A 163 0.35 2.73 18.72
N PRO A 164 -0.96 2.56 18.57
CA PRO A 164 -1.67 3.02 17.38
C PRO A 164 -1.62 4.55 17.29
N LEU A 165 -1.27 5.07 16.11
CA LEU A 165 -1.24 6.51 15.84
C LEU A 165 -2.66 7.07 15.62
N SER A 166 -2.85 8.36 15.91
CA SER A 166 -4.03 9.09 15.45
C SER A 166 -4.07 9.13 13.93
N VAL A 167 -5.19 9.56 13.34
CA VAL A 167 -5.31 9.67 11.88
C VAL A 167 -4.27 10.66 11.35
N GLU A 168 -4.17 11.83 11.96
CA GLU A 168 -3.25 12.89 11.61
C GLU A 168 -1.80 12.44 11.80
N GLY A 169 -1.50 11.77 12.92
CA GLY A 169 -0.16 11.24 13.19
C GLY A 169 0.25 10.13 12.22
N GLN A 170 -0.70 9.28 11.81
CA GLN A 170 -0.45 8.27 10.79
C GLN A 170 -0.21 8.90 9.42
N VAL A 171 -1.03 9.87 9.01
CA VAL A 171 -0.85 10.58 7.73
C VAL A 171 0.50 11.29 7.71
N ASP A 172 0.86 11.98 8.79
CA ASP A 172 2.15 12.67 8.90
C ASP A 172 3.34 11.71 8.76
N HIS A 173 3.29 10.60 9.49
CA HIS A 173 4.31 9.56 9.42
C HIS A 173 4.46 8.98 8.00
N LEU A 174 3.34 8.73 7.30
CA LEU A 174 3.38 8.20 5.94
C LEU A 174 3.92 9.20 4.93
N ILE A 175 3.57 10.48 5.05
CA ILE A 175 4.10 11.55 4.19
C ILE A 175 5.62 11.65 4.38
N GLN A 176 6.10 11.63 5.62
CA GLN A 176 7.54 11.69 5.92
C GLN A 176 8.29 10.49 5.32
N GLN A 177 7.74 9.28 5.41
CA GLN A 177 8.36 8.12 4.76
C GLN A 177 8.35 8.23 3.24
N ALA A 178 7.23 8.62 2.64
CA ALA A 178 7.10 8.69 1.18
C ALA A 178 8.02 9.75 0.54
N THR A 179 8.36 10.81 1.30
CA THR A 179 9.24 11.90 0.87
C THR A 179 10.68 11.77 1.37
N SER A 180 11.01 10.70 2.11
CA SER A 180 12.36 10.50 2.66
C SER A 180 13.36 10.18 1.57
N ASN A 181 14.39 11.03 1.42
CA ASN A 181 15.50 10.81 0.49
C ASN A 181 16.26 9.50 0.78
N GLU A 182 16.33 9.09 2.05
CA GLU A 182 16.98 7.85 2.46
C GLU A 182 16.23 6.61 1.97
N LEU A 183 14.90 6.66 1.92
CA LEU A 183 14.09 5.57 1.37
C LEU A 183 14.04 5.64 -0.15
N LEU A 184 13.86 6.83 -0.72
CA LEU A 184 13.78 7.05 -2.16
C LEU A 184 15.06 6.62 -2.89
N CYS A 185 16.25 6.81 -2.30
CA CYS A 185 17.51 6.40 -2.93
C CYS A 185 17.72 4.87 -2.94
N GLN A 186 16.97 4.12 -2.15
CA GLN A 186 17.02 2.65 -2.10
C GLN A 186 16.04 2.00 -3.10
N MET A 187 15.21 2.80 -3.76
CA MET A 187 14.24 2.31 -4.73
C MET A 187 14.93 1.86 -6.01
N PHE A 188 14.32 0.88 -6.69
CA PHE A 188 14.78 0.42 -7.99
C PHE A 188 14.87 1.57 -9.00
N ILE A 189 15.92 1.61 -9.82
CA ILE A 189 16.15 2.71 -10.77
C ILE A 189 14.99 2.92 -11.75
N GLY A 190 14.34 1.83 -12.19
CA GLY A 190 13.17 1.88 -13.07
C GLY A 190 11.90 2.39 -12.38
N TRP A 191 11.86 2.39 -11.05
CA TRP A 191 10.82 3.11 -10.30
C TRP A 191 10.93 4.63 -10.50
N ALA A 192 12.11 5.11 -10.88
CA ALA A 192 12.41 6.52 -11.16
C ALA A 192 12.09 7.44 -9.96
N ALA A 193 12.74 7.20 -8.83
CA ALA A 193 12.55 7.99 -7.61
C ALA A 193 13.07 9.43 -7.71
N TYR A 194 13.96 9.67 -8.68
CA TYR A 194 14.48 10.98 -9.04
C TYR A 194 13.49 11.80 -9.89
N LEU A 195 12.31 11.27 -10.19
CA LEU A 195 11.19 11.99 -10.81
C LEU A 195 10.11 12.24 -9.77
#